data_AF-S3DF82-F1
#
_entry.id   AF-S3DF82-F1
#
_cell.length_a   1.000
_cell.length_b   1.000
_cell.length_c   1.000
_cell.angle_alpha   90.00
_cell.angle_beta   90.00
_cell.angle_gamma   90.00
#
_symmetry.space_group_name_H-M   'P 1'
#
loop_
_entity.id
_entity.type
_entity.pdbx_description
1 polymer ?
#
loop_
_entity_poly.entity_id
_entity_poly.type
_entity_poly.pdbx_seq_one_letter_code
_entity_poly.pdbx_strand_id
1 'polypeptide(L)'
;MFNPARKAIKTITSHKNNNDSDRTTLPPQTLPKQFSLAQLRDEVTSSDRNKNKTDEFQNLLILNSCLTNRERLDRDSSDDNEAAIDLLVWTSRAILPDGSIIPQDDAPEEISKEAREKALTLIRQKANHGLKILQQLITKIYPSAPKSLPESVLLSLIAYTNPSPHTPWTSPSCSEIATTILSKYTHQTHTQEFFSVYLLQKVIRPFFSTSAPETVTSTGRKAIPSSAPQKKTGTEEFERSRKPWKYDATTLISQTWYQFTPPLLTLLDDPSTPIRIQGAELLSLFLPHISSTLLQQSGLGSLFEDALMPTLMYLPNLTPLEESLQLLPAAYEALLVLCDARFPQHSNNESKGKSTALTAPNEKERSKFREIETSRLKFLDRIARKGIFAGFAHSREHPEIVQLLMNYLTILIDKMGLNTVKHLKDIIPLLASPLTDPFATARPGLLLAALGCLQGVILNAWVRIVGEGAYRIEVLRVLVVGWRNLVMAGGKGVGEEKGDGKEGKGGLGDVRREMKVAARMMVSAGARGDVEMLVRGVEGEGLDELFGIGV
;
A
#
# COMPACT_ATOMS: atom_id res chain seq x y z
N MET A 1 -48.17 3.88 4.08
CA MET A 1 -48.40 3.15 2.80
C MET A 1 -47.57 1.87 2.71
N PHE A 2 -46.33 1.89 3.22
CA PHE A 2 -45.37 0.78 3.10
C PHE A 2 -45.41 -0.24 4.26
N ASN A 3 -46.45 -0.21 5.12
CA ASN A 3 -46.60 -1.15 6.24
C ASN A 3 -46.59 -2.64 5.82
N PRO A 4 -47.21 -3.05 4.69
CA PRO A 4 -47.11 -4.44 4.21
C PRO A 4 -45.67 -4.83 3.84
N ALA A 5 -44.94 -3.93 3.19
CA ALA A 5 -43.53 -4.12 2.85
C ALA A 5 -42.66 -4.27 4.12
N ARG A 6 -42.87 -3.42 5.14
CA ARG A 6 -42.17 -3.53 6.44
C ARG A 6 -42.46 -4.86 7.15
N LYS A 7 -43.71 -5.35 7.11
CA LYS A 7 -44.06 -6.66 7.66
C LYS A 7 -43.36 -7.80 6.93
N ALA A 8 -43.29 -7.74 5.60
CA ALA A 8 -42.58 -8.71 4.77
C ALA A 8 -41.07 -8.73 5.03
N ILE A 9 -40.44 -7.55 5.20
CA ILE A 9 -39.01 -7.48 5.54
C ILE A 9 -38.75 -8.10 6.91
N LYS A 10 -39.58 -7.79 7.92
CA LYS A 10 -39.43 -8.38 9.26
C LYS A 10 -39.49 -9.91 9.25
N THR A 11 -40.32 -10.50 8.39
CA THR A 11 -40.39 -11.95 8.20
C THR A 11 -39.16 -12.50 7.48
N ILE A 12 -38.62 -11.77 6.50
CA ILE A 12 -37.38 -12.16 5.80
C ILE A 12 -36.18 -12.10 6.76
N THR A 13 -36.09 -11.08 7.62
CA THR A 13 -34.99 -10.92 8.58
C THR A 13 -35.08 -11.83 9.80
N SER A 14 -36.26 -12.39 10.13
CA SER A 14 -36.45 -13.27 11.29
C SER A 14 -36.17 -14.75 10.99
N HIS A 15 -36.21 -15.17 9.73
CA HIS A 15 -35.80 -16.51 9.33
C HIS A 15 -34.26 -16.62 9.38
N LYS A 16 -33.76 -17.19 10.49
CA LYS A 16 -32.33 -17.42 10.80
C LYS A 16 -31.54 -18.26 9.77
N ASN A 17 -32.22 -18.85 8.78
CA ASN A 17 -31.60 -19.62 7.72
C ASN A 17 -32.03 -19.01 6.40
N ASN A 18 -31.18 -18.21 5.79
CA ASN A 18 -31.04 -18.27 4.35
C ASN A 18 -29.66 -17.76 3.96
N ASN A 19 -28.87 -18.67 3.40
CA ASN A 19 -27.72 -18.40 2.53
C ASN A 19 -28.15 -17.69 1.22
N ASP A 20 -29.31 -17.03 1.24
CA ASP A 20 -29.94 -16.37 0.11
C ASP A 20 -29.56 -14.89 0.20
N SER A 21 -28.25 -14.65 0.13
CA SER A 21 -27.60 -13.34 0.12
C SER A 21 -27.99 -12.46 -1.09
N ASP A 22 -28.87 -12.97 -1.94
CA ASP A 22 -29.18 -12.47 -3.29
C ASP A 22 -30.62 -11.98 -3.48
N ARG A 23 -31.45 -11.88 -2.43
CA ARG A 23 -32.76 -11.23 -2.58
C ARG A 23 -32.61 -9.72 -2.76
N THR A 24 -32.42 -9.31 -4.01
CA THR A 24 -32.21 -7.92 -4.43
C THR A 24 -33.45 -7.04 -4.34
N THR A 25 -34.65 -7.64 -4.25
CA THR A 25 -35.93 -6.92 -4.33
C THR A 25 -37.04 -7.64 -3.57
N LEU A 26 -37.97 -6.88 -3.00
CA LEU A 26 -39.19 -7.38 -2.39
C LEU A 26 -40.21 -7.85 -3.46
N PRO A 27 -41.06 -8.84 -3.15
CA PRO A 27 -42.11 -9.27 -4.05
C PRO A 27 -43.03 -8.09 -4.40
N PRO A 28 -43.41 -7.90 -5.68
CA PRO A 28 -44.21 -6.75 -6.13
C PRO A 28 -45.58 -6.67 -5.44
N GLN A 29 -46.09 -7.80 -4.94
CA GLN A 29 -47.35 -7.88 -4.18
C GLN A 29 -47.30 -7.17 -2.83
N THR A 30 -46.10 -6.98 -2.26
CA THR A 30 -45.90 -6.33 -0.96
C THR A 30 -45.76 -4.80 -1.08
N LEU A 31 -45.56 -4.31 -2.30
CA LEU A 31 -45.42 -2.90 -2.62
C LEU A 31 -46.78 -2.27 -2.96
N PRO A 32 -46.92 -0.95 -2.78
CA PRO A 32 -48.13 -0.25 -3.19
C PRO A 32 -48.42 -0.39 -4.69
N LYS A 33 -49.68 -0.21 -5.09
CA LYS A 33 -50.11 -0.33 -6.50
C LYS A 33 -49.57 0.81 -7.38
N GLN A 34 -49.56 2.04 -6.85
CA GLN A 34 -48.96 3.23 -7.46
C GLN A 34 -48.32 4.08 -6.34
N PHE A 35 -47.23 4.79 -6.61
CA PHE A 35 -46.56 5.70 -5.66
C PHE A 35 -45.80 6.81 -6.40
N SER A 36 -45.58 7.95 -5.74
CA SER A 36 -44.74 9.05 -6.26
C SER A 36 -43.36 9.11 -5.58
N LEU A 37 -42.41 9.84 -6.16
CA LEU A 37 -41.08 10.05 -5.56
C LEU A 37 -41.17 10.84 -4.23
N ALA A 38 -42.07 11.81 -4.15
CA ALA A 38 -42.31 12.57 -2.92
C ALA A 38 -42.81 11.67 -1.78
N GLN A 39 -43.71 10.71 -2.07
CA GLN A 39 -44.18 9.75 -1.08
C GLN A 39 -43.06 8.81 -0.60
N LEU A 40 -42.15 8.42 -1.49
CA LEU A 40 -40.96 7.64 -1.12
C LEU A 40 -40.01 8.44 -0.23
N ARG A 41 -39.76 9.72 -0.58
CA ARG A 41 -38.97 10.63 0.24
C ARG A 41 -39.56 10.76 1.65
N ASP A 42 -40.86 10.98 1.77
CA ASP A 42 -41.52 11.20 3.05
C ASP A 42 -41.50 9.93 3.93
N GLU A 43 -41.65 8.74 3.34
CA GLU A 43 -41.53 7.46 4.08
C GLU A 43 -40.10 7.24 4.63
N VAL A 44 -39.10 7.59 3.84
CA VAL A 44 -37.69 7.42 4.20
C VAL A 44 -37.26 8.44 5.27
N THR A 45 -37.68 9.70 5.12
CA THR A 45 -37.33 10.80 6.04
C THR A 45 -38.10 10.76 7.37
N SER A 46 -39.36 10.31 7.37
CA SER A 46 -40.15 10.13 8.61
C SER A 46 -39.57 9.07 9.55
N SER A 47 -38.91 8.06 8.98
CA SER A 47 -38.28 6.96 9.73
C SER A 47 -36.92 7.34 10.32
N ASP A 48 -36.24 8.36 9.78
CA ASP A 48 -34.90 8.79 10.17
C ASP A 48 -34.87 9.42 11.59
N ARG A 49 -36.03 9.83 12.11
CA ARG A 49 -36.16 10.41 13.46
C ARG A 49 -35.77 9.45 14.59
N ASN A 50 -35.72 8.14 14.35
CA ASN A 50 -35.42 7.12 15.36
C ASN A 50 -34.00 6.51 15.29
N LYS A 51 -33.15 6.91 14.33
CA LYS A 51 -31.72 6.52 14.20
C LYS A 51 -31.38 5.03 14.45
N ASN A 52 -32.20 4.08 13.99
CA ASN A 52 -31.87 2.66 14.08
C ASN A 52 -31.26 2.16 12.76
N LYS A 53 -30.05 1.56 12.81
CA LYS A 53 -29.34 1.00 11.65
C LYS A 53 -30.16 -0.05 10.87
N THR A 54 -31.05 -0.77 11.56
CA THR A 54 -31.98 -1.75 10.98
C THR A 54 -33.06 -1.07 10.13
N ASP A 55 -33.52 0.11 10.53
CA ASP A 55 -34.57 0.85 9.83
C ASP A 55 -34.02 1.45 8.53
N GLU A 56 -32.75 1.87 8.50
CA GLU A 56 -32.06 2.30 7.27
C GLU A 56 -31.99 1.19 6.22
N PHE A 57 -31.62 -0.04 6.63
CA PHE A 57 -31.56 -1.17 5.70
C PHE A 57 -32.95 -1.49 5.12
N GLN A 58 -33.98 -1.48 5.97
CA GLN A 58 -35.37 -1.67 5.52
C GLN A 58 -35.78 -0.59 4.51
N ASN A 59 -35.45 0.66 4.79
CA ASN A 59 -35.77 1.79 3.90
C ASN A 59 -35.03 1.67 2.56
N LEU A 60 -33.75 1.28 2.55
CA LEU A 60 -32.99 1.01 1.32
C LEU A 60 -33.61 -0.15 0.51
N LEU A 61 -34.04 -1.22 1.17
CA LEU A 61 -34.66 -2.36 0.50
C LEU A 61 -36.02 -1.98 -0.11
N ILE A 62 -36.85 -1.22 0.60
CA ILE A 62 -38.11 -0.67 0.08
C ILE A 62 -37.83 0.21 -1.14
N LEU A 63 -36.89 1.15 -1.01
CA LEU A 63 -36.55 2.10 -2.06
C LEU A 63 -36.04 1.37 -3.32
N ASN A 64 -35.08 0.45 -3.19
CA ASN A 64 -34.55 -0.32 -4.32
C ASN A 64 -35.65 -1.14 -5.02
N SER A 65 -36.57 -1.73 -4.24
CA SER A 65 -37.68 -2.52 -4.78
C SER A 65 -38.69 -1.66 -5.53
N CYS A 66 -38.98 -0.46 -5.02
CA CYS A 66 -39.87 0.50 -5.68
C CYS A 66 -39.27 1.03 -6.99
N LEU A 67 -37.99 1.44 -6.99
CA LEU A 67 -37.33 1.99 -8.17
C LEU A 67 -37.06 0.95 -9.27
N THR A 68 -37.03 -0.34 -8.91
CA THR A 68 -36.99 -1.44 -9.86
C THR A 68 -38.36 -1.66 -10.53
N ASN A 69 -39.46 -1.50 -9.80
CA ASN A 69 -40.83 -1.69 -10.28
C ASN A 69 -41.47 -0.39 -10.78
N ARG A 70 -40.88 0.18 -11.84
CA ARG A 70 -41.18 1.54 -12.33
C ARG A 70 -42.54 1.72 -12.95
N GLU A 71 -43.15 0.65 -13.40
CA GLU A 71 -44.52 0.67 -13.95
C GLU A 71 -45.54 1.18 -12.92
N ARG A 72 -45.16 1.16 -11.64
CA ARG A 72 -45.97 1.66 -10.52
C ARG A 72 -45.58 3.07 -10.06
N LEU A 73 -44.55 3.67 -10.66
CA LEU A 73 -44.09 5.01 -10.32
C LEU A 73 -44.92 6.02 -11.12
N ASP A 74 -45.67 6.85 -10.41
CA ASP A 74 -46.37 7.99 -10.96
C ASP A 74 -45.37 9.13 -11.24
N ARG A 75 -45.39 9.71 -12.45
CA ARG A 75 -44.40 10.68 -12.96
C ARG A 75 -44.97 12.09 -13.19
N ASP A 76 -46.17 12.35 -12.70
CA ASP A 76 -46.91 13.58 -13.02
C ASP A 76 -46.59 14.78 -12.09
N SER A 77 -45.54 14.71 -11.26
CA SER A 77 -45.28 15.76 -10.25
C SER A 77 -44.14 16.71 -10.63
N SER A 78 -44.39 18.03 -10.51
CA SER A 78 -43.37 19.08 -10.61
C SER A 78 -42.23 18.92 -9.58
N ASP A 79 -42.50 18.19 -8.49
CA ASP A 79 -41.61 18.01 -7.34
C ASP A 79 -40.72 16.76 -7.47
N ASP A 80 -40.86 15.99 -8.55
CA ASP A 80 -40.13 14.73 -8.75
C ASP A 80 -38.60 14.93 -8.79
N ASN A 81 -38.13 16.07 -9.31
CA ASN A 81 -36.71 16.40 -9.35
C ASN A 81 -36.15 16.70 -7.96
N GLU A 82 -36.87 17.44 -7.12
CA GLU A 82 -36.45 17.75 -5.75
C GLU A 82 -36.47 16.49 -4.89
N ALA A 83 -37.54 15.70 -4.98
CA ALA A 83 -37.64 14.42 -4.29
C ALA A 83 -36.53 13.44 -4.72
N ALA A 84 -36.15 13.42 -6.01
CA ALA A 84 -35.03 12.61 -6.49
C ALA A 84 -33.69 13.06 -5.88
N ILE A 85 -33.42 14.37 -5.78
CA ILE A 85 -32.19 14.91 -5.16
C ILE A 85 -32.15 14.55 -3.68
N ASP A 86 -33.26 14.73 -2.96
CA ASP A 86 -33.36 14.38 -1.54
C ASP A 86 -33.09 12.89 -1.30
N LEU A 87 -33.66 12.02 -2.14
CA LEU A 87 -33.41 10.58 -2.11
C LEU A 87 -31.95 10.23 -2.44
N LEU A 88 -31.31 10.93 -3.38
CA LEU A 88 -29.88 10.76 -3.68
C LEU A 88 -29.03 11.11 -2.45
N VAL A 89 -29.28 12.27 -1.84
CA VAL A 89 -28.55 12.76 -0.67
C VAL A 89 -28.76 11.81 0.52
N TRP A 90 -29.99 11.42 0.81
CA TRP A 90 -30.30 10.48 1.88
C TRP A 90 -29.62 9.13 1.66
N THR A 91 -29.75 8.55 0.45
CA THR A 91 -29.15 7.26 0.11
C THR A 91 -27.62 7.32 0.26
N SER A 92 -27.00 8.42 -0.18
CA SER A 92 -25.54 8.62 -0.07
C SER A 92 -25.08 8.58 1.40
N ARG A 93 -25.80 9.25 2.30
CA ARG A 93 -25.48 9.25 3.73
C ARG A 93 -25.71 7.88 4.37
N ALA A 94 -26.79 7.20 4.00
CA ALA A 94 -27.16 5.89 4.55
C ALA A 94 -26.20 4.76 4.17
N ILE A 95 -25.47 4.90 3.05
CA ILE A 95 -24.45 3.94 2.63
C ILE A 95 -23.03 4.37 2.95
N LEU A 96 -22.78 5.56 3.49
CA LEU A 96 -21.42 5.96 3.80
C LEU A 96 -20.85 5.03 4.90
N PRO A 97 -19.69 4.40 4.69
CA PRO A 97 -19.06 3.57 5.72
C PRO A 97 -18.80 4.39 6.98
N ASP A 98 -19.13 3.84 8.16
CA ASP A 98 -18.90 4.47 9.45
C ASP A 98 -17.76 3.78 10.22
N GLY A 99 -17.27 4.43 11.28
CA GLY A 99 -16.20 3.88 12.14
C GLY A 99 -16.60 2.65 12.96
N SER A 100 -17.81 2.11 12.78
CA SER A 100 -18.20 0.83 13.41
C SER A 100 -17.63 -0.39 12.68
N ILE A 101 -16.96 -0.16 11.55
CA ILE A 101 -16.32 -1.18 10.74
C ILE A 101 -14.88 -1.33 11.20
N ILE A 102 -14.69 -2.24 12.14
CA ILE A 102 -13.36 -2.49 12.69
C ILE A 102 -12.69 -3.62 11.87
N PRO A 103 -11.50 -3.39 11.28
CA PRO A 103 -10.67 -4.44 10.67
C PRO A 103 -10.46 -5.62 11.63
N GLN A 104 -10.08 -6.79 11.10
CA GLN A 104 -9.93 -8.02 11.89
C GLN A 104 -9.06 -7.83 13.14
N ASP A 105 -8.05 -6.98 13.04
CA ASP A 105 -6.98 -6.85 14.04
C ASP A 105 -7.21 -5.69 15.03
N ASP A 106 -8.18 -4.81 14.76
CA ASP A 106 -8.44 -3.60 15.56
C ASP A 106 -9.64 -3.76 16.51
N ALA A 107 -10.33 -4.91 16.46
CA ALA A 107 -11.56 -5.13 17.21
C ALA A 107 -11.25 -5.32 18.70
N PRO A 108 -11.94 -4.61 19.61
CA PRO A 108 -11.87 -4.94 21.04
C PRO A 108 -12.21 -6.41 21.23
N GLU A 109 -11.46 -7.10 22.10
CA GLU A 109 -11.63 -8.53 22.41
C GLU A 109 -13.10 -8.90 22.76
N GLU A 110 -13.92 -7.91 23.13
CA GLU A 110 -15.33 -8.03 23.49
C GLU A 110 -16.28 -8.30 22.30
N ILE A 111 -15.90 -8.03 21.04
CA ILE A 111 -16.79 -8.25 19.88
C ILE A 111 -16.56 -9.63 19.27
N SER A 112 -17.54 -10.54 19.42
CA SER A 112 -17.49 -11.87 18.80
C SER A 112 -17.29 -11.80 17.27
N LYS A 113 -16.41 -12.67 16.75
CA LYS A 113 -16.13 -12.84 15.30
C LYS A 113 -17.42 -12.98 14.48
N GLU A 114 -18.43 -13.66 15.03
CA GLU A 114 -19.73 -13.86 14.38
C GLU A 114 -20.57 -12.58 14.29
N ALA A 115 -20.51 -11.73 15.32
CA ALA A 115 -21.22 -10.45 15.33
C ALA A 115 -20.63 -9.49 14.30
N ARG A 116 -19.31 -9.53 14.13
CA ARG A 116 -18.57 -8.73 13.14
C ARG A 116 -18.85 -9.17 11.72
N GLU A 117 -18.86 -10.48 11.45
CA GLU A 117 -19.22 -11.02 10.13
C GLU A 117 -20.67 -10.63 9.75
N LYS A 118 -21.59 -10.67 10.72
CA LYS A 118 -22.97 -10.19 10.55
C LYS A 118 -23.06 -8.69 10.28
N ALA A 119 -22.24 -7.87 10.94
CA ALA A 119 -22.19 -6.43 10.68
C ALA A 119 -21.64 -6.13 9.27
N LEU A 120 -20.55 -6.79 8.88
CA LEU A 120 -19.93 -6.64 7.55
C LEU A 120 -20.87 -7.06 6.42
N THR A 121 -21.55 -8.20 6.58
CA THR A 121 -22.55 -8.67 5.60
C THR A 121 -23.71 -7.69 5.46
N LEU A 122 -24.23 -7.14 6.56
CA LEU A 122 -25.28 -6.12 6.54
C LEU A 122 -24.81 -4.85 5.81
N ILE A 123 -23.58 -4.38 6.06
CA ILE A 123 -23.03 -3.18 5.40
C ILE A 123 -22.85 -3.40 3.91
N ARG A 124 -22.29 -4.54 3.49
CA ARG A 124 -22.17 -4.91 2.07
C ARG A 124 -23.54 -4.95 1.38
N GLN A 125 -24.55 -5.46 2.07
CA GLN A 125 -25.92 -5.44 1.56
C GLN A 125 -26.46 -4.02 1.44
N LYS A 126 -26.30 -3.16 2.46
CA LYS A 126 -26.67 -1.73 2.39
C LYS A 126 -26.02 -1.04 1.20
N ALA A 127 -24.71 -1.22 1.04
CA ALA A 127 -23.92 -0.66 -0.06
C ALA A 127 -24.47 -1.09 -1.43
N ASN A 128 -24.68 -2.40 -1.62
CA ASN A 128 -25.22 -2.95 -2.88
C ASN A 128 -26.58 -2.34 -3.23
N HIS A 129 -27.50 -2.25 -2.26
CA HIS A 129 -28.82 -1.67 -2.51
C HIS A 129 -28.73 -0.18 -2.78
N GLY A 130 -27.99 0.58 -1.96
CA GLY A 130 -27.89 2.02 -2.13
C GLY A 130 -27.18 2.43 -3.42
N LEU A 131 -26.12 1.73 -3.84
CA LEU A 131 -25.47 2.01 -5.13
C LEU A 131 -26.40 1.71 -6.33
N LYS A 132 -27.20 0.64 -6.26
CA LYS A 132 -28.25 0.35 -7.28
C LYS A 132 -29.30 1.46 -7.31
N ILE A 133 -29.73 1.95 -6.14
CA ILE A 133 -30.65 3.09 -6.02
C ILE A 133 -30.05 4.33 -6.68
N LEU A 134 -28.81 4.70 -6.32
CA LEU A 134 -28.12 5.86 -6.90
C LEU A 134 -28.03 5.71 -8.43
N GLN A 135 -27.64 4.53 -8.92
CA GLN A 135 -27.57 4.25 -10.36
C GLN A 135 -28.94 4.43 -11.03
N GLN A 136 -30.01 3.88 -10.45
CA GLN A 136 -31.35 3.96 -11.02
C GLN A 136 -31.90 5.38 -11.01
N LEU A 137 -31.71 6.14 -9.93
CA LEU A 137 -32.11 7.55 -9.84
C LEU A 137 -31.37 8.37 -10.92
N ILE A 138 -30.04 8.27 -10.98
CA ILE A 138 -29.20 9.08 -11.89
C ILE A 138 -29.41 8.74 -13.36
N THR A 139 -29.51 7.45 -13.72
CA THR A 139 -29.47 7.02 -15.12
C THR A 139 -30.83 6.89 -15.79
N LYS A 140 -31.88 6.67 -15.00
CA LYS A 140 -33.12 6.11 -15.52
C LYS A 140 -34.39 6.84 -15.05
N ILE A 141 -34.29 7.67 -14.01
CA ILE A 141 -35.41 8.47 -13.49
C ILE A 141 -35.26 9.92 -13.92
N TYR A 142 -34.04 10.44 -13.92
CA TYR A 142 -33.75 11.73 -14.55
C TYR A 142 -34.09 11.72 -16.06
N PRO A 143 -34.90 12.67 -16.56
CA PRO A 143 -35.20 12.82 -17.99
C PRO A 143 -33.94 13.11 -18.83
N SER A 144 -32.94 13.71 -18.20
CA SER A 144 -31.57 13.85 -18.69
C SER A 144 -30.65 13.82 -17.48
N ALA A 145 -29.52 13.08 -17.58
CA ALA A 145 -28.57 12.94 -16.48
C ALA A 145 -28.25 14.33 -15.89
N PRO A 146 -28.29 14.50 -14.56
CA PRO A 146 -28.07 15.79 -13.94
C PRO A 146 -26.68 16.32 -14.33
N LYS A 147 -26.56 17.64 -14.55
CA LYS A 147 -25.27 18.25 -14.94
C LYS A 147 -24.22 18.19 -13.81
N SER A 148 -24.68 18.09 -12.58
CA SER A 148 -23.87 18.08 -11.36
C SER A 148 -24.59 17.26 -10.29
N LEU A 149 -23.84 16.51 -9.49
CA LEU A 149 -24.35 15.75 -8.35
C LEU A 149 -24.07 16.49 -7.03
N PRO A 150 -24.88 16.28 -5.98
CA PRO A 150 -24.53 16.75 -4.65
C PRO A 150 -23.17 16.19 -4.19
N GLU A 151 -22.38 17.00 -3.49
CA GLU A 151 -21.02 16.65 -3.06
C GLU A 151 -20.99 15.42 -2.14
N SER A 152 -22.02 15.22 -1.31
CA SER A 152 -22.14 14.04 -0.44
C SER A 152 -22.33 12.74 -1.22
N VAL A 153 -22.97 12.82 -2.39
CA VAL A 153 -23.16 11.67 -3.30
C VAL A 153 -21.82 11.31 -3.91
N LEU A 154 -21.05 12.29 -4.39
CA LEU A 154 -19.71 12.06 -4.91
C LEU A 154 -18.78 11.45 -3.87
N LEU A 155 -18.76 11.98 -2.64
CA LEU A 155 -17.98 11.43 -1.52
C LEU A 155 -18.34 9.96 -1.25
N SER A 156 -19.63 9.65 -1.22
CA SER A 156 -20.11 8.30 -0.96
C SER A 156 -19.73 7.34 -2.08
N LEU A 157 -19.81 7.77 -3.34
CA LEU A 157 -19.35 6.98 -4.49
C LEU A 157 -17.84 6.70 -4.42
N ILE A 158 -17.03 7.71 -4.05
CA ILE A 158 -15.57 7.57 -3.91
C ILE A 158 -15.23 6.47 -2.90
N ALA A 159 -15.96 6.39 -1.78
CA ALA A 159 -15.76 5.39 -0.73
C ALA A 159 -15.93 3.92 -1.20
N TYR A 160 -16.51 3.68 -2.38
CA TYR A 160 -16.72 2.35 -2.96
C TYR A 160 -15.85 2.05 -4.18
N THR A 161 -14.96 2.97 -4.59
CA THR A 161 -14.20 2.84 -5.85
C THR A 161 -13.11 1.77 -5.83
N ASN A 162 -12.41 1.58 -4.71
CA ASN A 162 -11.25 0.71 -4.64
C ASN A 162 -11.53 -0.52 -3.78
N PRO A 163 -11.73 -1.71 -4.38
CA PRO A 163 -11.82 -2.97 -3.63
C PRO A 163 -10.43 -3.43 -3.20
N SER A 164 -10.16 -3.33 -1.90
CA SER A 164 -8.92 -3.77 -1.27
C SER A 164 -9.21 -4.59 0.00
N PRO A 165 -8.25 -5.39 0.48
CA PRO A 165 -8.38 -6.10 1.76
C PRO A 165 -8.74 -5.16 2.92
N HIS A 166 -8.29 -3.91 2.85
CA HIS A 166 -8.53 -2.88 3.86
C HIS A 166 -9.84 -2.10 3.68
N THR A 167 -10.63 -2.39 2.64
CA THR A 167 -11.98 -1.81 2.43
C THR A 167 -13.04 -2.91 2.48
N PRO A 168 -13.22 -3.58 3.64
CA PRO A 168 -14.06 -4.78 3.72
C PRO A 168 -15.54 -4.53 3.41
N TRP A 169 -15.99 -3.26 3.38
CA TRP A 169 -17.35 -2.85 3.05
C TRP A 169 -17.66 -2.80 1.55
N THR A 170 -16.64 -2.77 0.68
CA THR A 170 -16.86 -2.72 -0.78
C THR A 170 -16.78 -4.11 -1.42
N SER A 171 -17.43 -4.27 -2.56
CA SER A 171 -17.41 -5.49 -3.37
C SER A 171 -17.07 -5.13 -4.82
N PRO A 172 -16.62 -6.09 -5.66
CA PRO A 172 -16.34 -5.82 -7.08
C PRO A 172 -17.54 -5.21 -7.81
N SER A 173 -18.76 -5.66 -7.52
CA SER A 173 -19.99 -5.10 -8.09
C SER A 173 -20.26 -3.67 -7.62
N CYS A 174 -20.02 -3.37 -6.32
CA CYS A 174 -20.13 -2.01 -5.80
C CYS A 174 -19.15 -1.06 -6.50
N SER A 175 -17.89 -1.49 -6.66
CA SER A 175 -16.84 -0.72 -7.33
C SER A 175 -17.19 -0.46 -8.79
N GLU A 176 -17.70 -1.46 -9.52
CA GLU A 176 -18.14 -1.29 -10.91
C GLU A 176 -19.26 -0.24 -11.03
N ILE A 177 -20.27 -0.29 -10.17
CA ILE A 177 -21.37 0.69 -10.17
C ILE A 177 -20.85 2.09 -9.83
N ALA A 178 -20.02 2.21 -8.78
CA ALA A 178 -19.49 3.49 -8.31
C ALA A 178 -18.59 4.16 -9.35
N THR A 179 -17.65 3.40 -9.94
CA THR A 179 -16.74 3.87 -10.99
C THR A 179 -17.49 4.24 -12.27
N THR A 180 -18.50 3.45 -12.66
CA THR A 180 -19.36 3.76 -13.81
C THR A 180 -20.08 5.10 -13.63
N ILE A 181 -20.62 5.37 -12.44
CA ILE A 181 -21.28 6.66 -12.16
C ILE A 181 -20.23 7.78 -12.16
N LEU A 182 -19.14 7.63 -11.41
CA LEU A 182 -18.10 8.67 -11.27
C LEU A 182 -17.43 9.05 -12.60
N SER A 183 -17.28 8.11 -13.54
CA SER A 183 -16.73 8.39 -14.87
C SER A 183 -17.53 9.46 -15.65
N LYS A 184 -18.82 9.62 -15.34
CA LYS A 184 -19.69 10.64 -15.95
C LYS A 184 -19.54 12.02 -15.31
N TYR A 185 -19.01 12.08 -14.09
CA TYR A 185 -18.89 13.29 -13.28
C TYR A 185 -17.43 13.66 -12.98
N THR A 186 -16.47 13.12 -13.75
CA THR A 186 -15.03 13.36 -13.56
C THR A 186 -14.69 14.85 -13.59
N HIS A 187 -15.35 15.65 -14.43
CA HIS A 187 -15.15 17.10 -14.43
C HIS A 187 -15.46 17.72 -13.06
N GLN A 188 -16.54 17.28 -12.40
CA GLN A 188 -16.96 17.82 -11.11
C GLN A 188 -15.99 17.42 -9.98
N THR A 189 -15.51 16.18 -9.97
CA THR A 189 -14.59 15.68 -8.94
C THR A 189 -13.23 16.38 -8.96
N HIS A 190 -12.83 16.98 -10.08
CA HIS A 190 -11.58 17.71 -10.23
C HIS A 190 -11.73 19.22 -9.98
N THR A 191 -12.94 19.71 -9.67
CA THR A 191 -13.13 21.13 -9.34
C THR A 191 -12.48 21.48 -8.01
N GLN A 192 -11.95 22.71 -7.89
CA GLN A 192 -11.39 23.19 -6.63
C GLN A 192 -12.44 23.26 -5.50
N GLU A 193 -13.70 23.53 -5.84
CA GLU A 193 -14.80 23.58 -4.89
C GLU A 193 -15.02 22.20 -4.23
N PHE A 194 -15.18 21.15 -5.02
CA PHE A 194 -15.34 19.81 -4.49
C PHE A 194 -14.07 19.30 -3.77
N PHE A 195 -12.90 19.42 -4.41
CA PHE A 195 -11.68 18.82 -3.88
C PHE A 195 -11.12 19.60 -2.68
N SER A 196 -10.88 20.90 -2.83
CA SER A 196 -10.19 21.68 -1.80
C SER A 196 -11.14 22.15 -0.70
N VAL A 197 -12.33 22.64 -1.05
CA VAL A 197 -13.26 23.23 -0.07
C VAL A 197 -14.09 22.14 0.61
N TYR A 198 -14.75 21.29 -0.16
CA TYR A 198 -15.59 20.25 0.43
C TYR A 198 -14.75 19.09 1.01
N LEU A 199 -13.98 18.38 0.18
CA LEU A 199 -13.31 17.16 0.62
C LEU A 199 -12.20 17.45 1.65
N LEU A 200 -11.23 18.31 1.32
CA LEU A 200 -10.10 18.53 2.22
C LEU A 200 -10.45 19.38 3.44
N GLN A 201 -11.14 20.51 3.26
CA GLN A 201 -11.41 21.44 4.37
C GLN A 201 -12.64 21.08 5.19
N LYS A 202 -13.73 20.65 4.58
CA LYS A 202 -15.00 20.38 5.29
C LYS A 202 -15.12 18.94 5.77
N VAL A 203 -14.55 17.97 5.04
CA VAL A 203 -14.61 16.54 5.42
C VAL A 203 -13.35 16.12 6.16
N ILE A 204 -12.17 16.18 5.54
CA ILE A 204 -10.95 15.58 6.09
C ILE A 204 -10.40 16.40 7.28
N ARG A 205 -10.19 17.71 7.13
CA ARG A 205 -9.53 18.53 8.15
C ARG A 205 -10.15 18.43 9.56
N PRO A 206 -11.48 18.44 9.74
CA PRO A 206 -12.08 18.26 11.07
C PRO A 206 -11.67 16.97 11.78
N PHE A 207 -11.56 15.85 11.06
CA PHE A 207 -11.15 14.56 11.65
C PHE A 207 -9.72 14.56 12.18
N PHE A 208 -8.83 15.38 11.62
CA PHE A 208 -7.40 15.42 11.99
C PHE A 208 -7.01 16.67 12.78
N SER A 209 -7.97 17.56 13.07
CA SER A 209 -7.71 18.78 13.82
C SER A 209 -7.36 18.54 15.29
N THR A 210 -7.75 17.39 15.84
CA THR A 210 -7.52 16.99 17.24
C THR A 210 -6.38 15.99 17.42
N SER A 211 -5.84 15.41 16.33
CA SER A 211 -4.86 14.31 16.34
C SER A 211 -3.53 14.65 15.65
N ALA A 212 -3.26 15.95 15.44
CA ALA A 212 -2.00 16.39 14.85
C ALA A 212 -0.80 16.03 15.77
N PRO A 213 0.25 15.37 15.25
CA PRO A 213 1.44 15.05 16.05
C PRO A 213 2.10 16.33 16.58
N GLU A 214 2.64 16.31 17.81
CA GLU A 214 3.35 17.44 18.42
C GLU A 214 4.56 17.92 17.58
N THR A 215 5.04 17.06 16.69
CA THR A 215 6.14 17.31 15.76
C THR A 215 5.73 18.12 14.53
N VAL A 216 4.47 18.57 14.41
CA VAL A 216 3.94 19.27 13.22
C VAL A 216 3.20 20.55 13.61
N THR A 217 3.52 21.66 12.96
CA THR A 217 2.79 22.93 13.09
C THR A 217 1.41 22.85 12.41
N SER A 218 0.47 23.75 12.75
CA SER A 218 -0.85 23.85 12.11
C SER A 218 -0.81 24.11 10.58
N THR A 219 0.39 24.32 10.02
CA THR A 219 0.67 24.49 8.59
C THR A 219 1.35 23.28 7.94
N GLY A 220 1.46 22.14 8.62
CA GLY A 220 2.04 20.90 8.09
C GLY A 220 3.57 20.87 8.04
N ARG A 221 4.26 21.85 8.64
CA ARG A 221 5.74 21.89 8.72
C ARG A 221 6.26 21.22 9.98
N LYS A 222 7.45 20.61 9.92
CA LYS A 222 8.15 20.04 11.09
C LYS A 222 8.31 21.10 12.18
N ALA A 223 7.77 20.83 13.37
CA ALA A 223 7.87 21.68 14.54
C ALA A 223 9.30 21.68 15.07
N ILE A 224 9.78 22.86 15.47
CA ILE A 224 11.08 23.01 16.14
C ILE A 224 10.92 22.44 17.55
N PRO A 225 11.78 21.51 18.02
CA PRO A 225 11.70 21.01 19.39
C PRO A 225 11.91 22.19 20.35
N SER A 226 10.88 22.55 21.12
CA SER A 226 10.91 23.72 21.99
C SER A 226 11.41 23.36 23.38
N SER A 227 12.51 23.99 23.80
CA SER A 227 12.95 24.05 25.19
C SER A 227 12.85 25.49 25.75
N ALA A 228 11.83 26.27 25.37
CA ALA A 228 11.56 27.59 25.97
C ALA A 228 10.09 28.04 25.82
N PRO A 229 9.54 28.80 26.78
CA PRO A 229 8.12 29.11 26.85
C PRO A 229 7.69 30.20 25.85
N GLN A 230 6.42 30.10 25.42
CA GLN A 230 5.82 30.93 24.37
C GLN A 230 5.78 32.43 24.70
N LYS A 231 5.98 33.25 23.66
CA LYS A 231 5.62 34.68 23.68
C LYS A 231 4.79 35.00 22.43
N LYS A 232 3.54 35.43 22.65
CA LYS A 232 2.66 36.03 21.63
C LYS A 232 3.02 37.50 21.46
N THR A 233 3.04 38.00 20.22
CA THR A 233 2.20 39.10 19.70
C THR A 233 2.58 39.49 18.26
N GLY A 234 1.58 39.76 17.41
CA GLY A 234 1.68 40.79 16.36
C GLY A 234 1.32 40.43 14.92
N THR A 235 0.02 40.47 14.58
CA THR A 235 -0.57 40.90 13.28
C THR A 235 -0.20 40.17 11.97
N GLU A 236 -1.03 39.21 11.56
CA GLU A 236 -0.99 38.49 10.26
C GLU A 236 -2.24 38.70 9.36
N GLU A 237 -2.91 39.86 9.44
CA GLU A 237 -4.23 40.00 8.81
C GLU A 237 -4.25 40.75 7.45
N PHE A 238 -3.10 41.17 6.90
CA PHE A 238 -3.09 42.03 5.70
C PHE A 238 -2.27 41.56 4.48
N GLU A 239 -1.65 40.37 4.49
CA GLU A 239 -0.86 39.91 3.32
C GLU A 239 -1.65 39.09 2.27
N ARG A 240 -2.78 38.46 2.65
CA ARG A 240 -3.55 37.58 1.73
C ARG A 240 -4.29 38.33 0.63
N SER A 241 -4.68 39.58 0.85
CA SER A 241 -5.50 40.33 -0.10
C SER A 241 -4.74 40.89 -1.30
N ARG A 242 -3.40 40.79 -1.34
CA ARG A 242 -2.57 41.50 -2.34
C ARG A 242 -1.77 40.62 -3.31
N LYS A 243 -1.76 39.28 -3.18
CA LYS A 243 -1.01 38.44 -4.15
C LYS A 243 -1.78 37.19 -4.62
N PRO A 244 -2.90 37.38 -5.35
CA PRO A 244 -3.81 36.32 -5.82
C PRO A 244 -3.26 35.41 -6.91
N TRP A 245 -2.01 35.57 -7.34
CA TRP A 245 -1.56 35.06 -8.63
C TRP A 245 -0.24 34.33 -8.63
N LYS A 246 0.49 33.98 -7.57
CA LYS A 246 1.91 33.54 -7.75
C LYS A 246 2.21 32.14 -8.38
N TYR A 247 1.31 31.67 -9.26
CA TYR A 247 1.53 30.97 -10.56
C TYR A 247 2.18 29.56 -10.58
N ASP A 248 1.81 28.56 -11.41
CA ASP A 248 0.55 28.08 -12.00
C ASP A 248 0.83 26.69 -12.64
N ALA A 249 -0.22 25.88 -12.83
CA ALA A 249 -0.41 24.82 -13.85
C ALA A 249 0.44 23.52 -13.89
N THR A 250 0.46 22.76 -12.79
CA THR A 250 0.46 21.26 -12.67
C THR A 250 0.05 20.85 -11.23
N THR A 251 -0.56 21.78 -10.50
CA THR A 251 -0.09 22.16 -9.16
C THR A 251 -1.02 21.79 -8.00
N LEU A 252 -2.13 21.07 -8.22
CA LEU A 252 -3.11 20.86 -7.14
C LEU A 252 -2.49 20.17 -5.91
N ILE A 253 -1.78 19.05 -6.10
CA ILE A 253 -1.14 18.31 -5.01
C ILE A 253 0.02 19.10 -4.40
N SER A 254 0.85 19.76 -5.22
CA SER A 254 1.95 20.60 -4.75
C SER A 254 1.50 21.92 -4.10
N GLN A 255 0.22 22.29 -4.23
CA GLN A 255 -0.38 23.48 -3.59
C GLN A 255 -1.14 23.12 -2.31
N THR A 256 -1.73 21.92 -2.21
CA THR A 256 -2.50 21.49 -1.03
C THR A 256 -1.81 20.42 -0.18
N TRP A 257 -0.54 20.09 -0.46
CA TRP A 257 0.24 19.08 0.28
C TRP A 257 0.17 19.24 1.81
N TYR A 258 0.15 20.48 2.30
CA TYR A 258 0.05 20.79 3.73
C TYR A 258 -1.25 20.29 4.37
N GLN A 259 -2.30 20.06 3.58
CA GLN A 259 -3.57 19.50 4.03
C GLN A 259 -3.53 17.96 4.09
N PHE A 260 -2.63 17.33 3.35
CA PHE A 260 -2.40 15.88 3.36
C PHE A 260 -1.37 15.45 4.39
N THR A 261 -0.40 16.31 4.73
CA THR A 261 0.67 15.97 5.67
C THR A 261 0.14 15.51 7.04
N PRO A 262 -0.76 16.24 7.75
CA PRO A 262 -1.23 15.77 9.05
C PRO A 262 -2.00 14.44 8.97
N PRO A 263 -2.98 14.25 8.05
CA PRO A 263 -3.64 12.95 7.90
C PRO A 263 -2.66 11.80 7.62
N LEU A 264 -1.70 11.99 6.71
CA LEU A 264 -0.72 10.95 6.38
C LEU A 264 0.15 10.60 7.58
N LEU A 265 0.60 11.57 8.36
CA LEU A 265 1.39 11.30 9.56
C LEU A 265 0.57 10.63 10.65
N THR A 266 -0.68 11.05 10.85
CA THR A 266 -1.58 10.36 11.79
C THR A 266 -1.80 8.91 11.40
N LEU A 267 -1.95 8.60 10.10
CA LEU A 267 -2.08 7.21 9.63
C LEU A 267 -0.78 6.41 9.83
N LEU A 268 0.39 7.02 9.63
CA LEU A 268 1.69 6.37 9.83
C LEU A 268 2.03 6.13 11.31
N ASP A 269 1.54 7.00 12.20
CA ASP A 269 1.72 6.92 13.64
C ASP A 269 0.62 6.09 14.33
N ASP A 270 -0.37 5.58 13.58
CA ASP A 270 -1.52 4.86 14.12
C ASP A 270 -1.06 3.55 14.83
N PRO A 271 -1.67 3.19 15.98
CA PRO A 271 -1.37 1.93 16.66
C PRO A 271 -1.81 0.70 15.85
N SER A 272 -2.79 0.82 14.97
CA SER A 272 -3.29 -0.25 14.12
C SER A 272 -2.31 -0.57 12.98
N THR A 273 -1.92 -1.85 12.88
CA THR A 273 -1.11 -2.35 11.77
C THR A 273 -1.80 -2.14 10.40
N PRO A 274 -3.09 -2.53 10.20
CA PRO A 274 -3.80 -2.25 8.95
C PRO A 274 -3.84 -0.79 8.53
N ILE A 275 -4.08 0.14 9.47
CA ILE A 275 -4.13 1.58 9.17
C ILE A 275 -2.75 2.10 8.79
N ARG A 276 -1.70 1.62 9.46
CA ARG A 276 -0.32 1.99 9.15
C ARG A 276 0.13 1.50 7.78
N ILE A 277 -0.28 0.30 7.37
CA ILE A 277 -0.06 -0.21 6.00
C ILE A 277 -0.69 0.75 4.99
N GLN A 278 -1.96 1.11 5.18
CA GLN A 278 -2.64 2.07 4.31
C GLN A 278 -1.92 3.43 4.30
N GLY A 279 -1.45 3.91 5.45
CA GLY A 279 -0.67 5.14 5.55
C GLY A 279 0.61 5.10 4.71
N ALA A 280 1.34 3.99 4.76
CA ALA A 280 2.56 3.78 3.98
C ALA A 280 2.30 3.64 2.46
N GLU A 281 1.25 2.93 2.07
CA GLU A 281 0.81 2.80 0.67
C GLU A 281 0.36 4.16 0.10
N LEU A 282 -0.47 4.89 0.84
CA LEU A 282 -0.93 6.23 0.46
C LEU A 282 0.24 7.21 0.36
N LEU A 283 1.20 7.12 1.27
CA LEU A 283 2.42 7.93 1.20
C LEU A 283 3.22 7.59 -0.07
N SER A 284 3.34 6.31 -0.42
CA SER A 284 4.03 5.86 -1.65
C SER A 284 3.36 6.39 -2.92
N LEU A 285 2.02 6.49 -2.93
CA LEU A 285 1.27 7.11 -4.03
C LEU A 285 1.41 8.64 -4.04
N PHE A 286 1.52 9.27 -2.87
CA PHE A 286 1.59 10.72 -2.72
C PHE A 286 2.96 11.30 -3.10
N LEU A 287 4.06 10.62 -2.72
CA LEU A 287 5.43 11.11 -2.87
C LEU A 287 5.85 11.46 -4.31
N PRO A 288 5.51 10.68 -5.35
CA PRO A 288 5.82 11.01 -6.75
C PRO A 288 5.20 12.34 -7.22
N HIS A 289 4.16 12.83 -6.55
CA HIS A 289 3.48 14.07 -6.89
C HIS A 289 4.06 15.31 -6.17
N ILE A 290 5.06 15.13 -5.30
CA ILE A 290 5.74 16.21 -4.60
C ILE A 290 7.12 16.46 -5.23
N SER A 291 7.47 17.73 -5.46
CA SER A 291 8.81 18.04 -5.93
C SER A 291 9.88 17.75 -4.87
N SER A 292 11.02 17.23 -5.32
CA SER A 292 12.19 17.00 -4.46
C SER A 292 12.64 18.27 -3.73
N THR A 293 12.52 19.43 -4.38
CA THR A 293 12.80 20.75 -3.79
C THR A 293 11.89 21.07 -2.62
N LEU A 294 10.59 20.77 -2.72
CA LEU A 294 9.64 20.98 -1.64
C LEU A 294 9.94 20.06 -0.46
N LEU A 295 10.21 18.77 -0.72
CA LEU A 295 10.55 17.80 0.33
C LEU A 295 11.81 18.20 1.12
N GLN A 296 12.79 18.77 0.44
CA GLN A 296 14.03 19.26 1.06
C GLN A 296 13.81 20.55 1.85
N GLN A 297 13.12 21.54 1.28
CA GLN A 297 12.94 22.87 1.90
C GLN A 297 11.92 22.88 3.04
N SER A 298 10.87 22.07 2.96
CA SER A 298 9.82 22.00 3.98
C SER A 298 10.19 21.15 5.20
N GLY A 299 11.26 20.37 5.11
CA GLY A 299 11.61 19.35 6.11
C GLY A 299 10.71 18.11 6.09
N LEU A 300 9.71 18.06 5.19
CA LEU A 300 8.74 16.98 5.09
C LEU A 300 9.38 15.63 4.78
N GLY A 301 10.44 15.63 3.97
CA GLY A 301 11.17 14.40 3.67
C GLY A 301 11.79 13.75 4.92
N SER A 302 12.27 14.56 5.87
CA SER A 302 12.78 14.04 7.16
C SER A 302 11.66 13.61 8.09
N LEU A 303 10.50 14.28 8.03
CA LEU A 303 9.36 13.97 8.87
C LEU A 303 8.74 12.62 8.51
N PHE A 304 8.58 12.34 7.22
CA PHE A 304 8.13 11.01 6.76
C PHE A 304 9.15 9.92 7.03
N GLU A 305 10.44 10.22 6.91
CA GLU A 305 11.49 9.28 7.31
C GLU A 305 11.40 8.95 8.81
N ASP A 306 11.25 9.96 9.66
CA ASP A 306 11.14 9.79 11.11
C ASP A 306 9.89 9.00 11.51
N ALA A 307 8.79 9.13 10.75
CA ALA A 307 7.54 8.38 10.96
C ALA A 307 7.62 6.92 10.46
N LEU A 308 8.30 6.66 9.33
CA LEU A 308 8.40 5.31 8.74
C LEU A 308 9.48 4.44 9.39
N MET A 309 10.60 5.02 9.79
CA MET A 309 11.75 4.25 10.29
C MET A 309 11.44 3.34 11.50
N PRO A 310 10.64 3.75 12.50
CA PRO A 310 10.25 2.90 13.62
C PRO A 310 9.49 1.64 13.19
N THR A 311 8.72 1.72 12.10
CA THR A 311 7.91 0.62 11.57
C THR A 311 8.75 -0.56 11.11
N LEU A 312 10.03 -0.35 10.77
CA LEU A 312 10.96 -1.43 10.42
C LEU A 312 11.29 -2.36 11.59
N MET A 313 10.94 -1.99 12.82
CA MET A 313 11.16 -2.78 14.05
C MET A 313 9.91 -3.54 14.52
N TYR A 314 8.82 -3.54 13.75
CA TYR A 314 7.61 -4.34 14.01
C TYR A 314 7.89 -5.80 13.64
N LEU A 315 8.55 -6.53 14.54
CA LEU A 315 9.09 -7.87 14.32
C LEU A 315 8.41 -8.91 15.23
N PRO A 316 8.43 -10.21 14.86
CA PRO A 316 7.74 -11.33 15.54
C PRO A 316 7.81 -11.41 17.07
N ASN A 317 8.87 -10.86 17.69
CA ASN A 317 9.02 -10.86 19.15
C ASN A 317 8.04 -9.92 19.87
N LEU A 318 7.51 -8.92 19.17
CA LEU A 318 6.60 -7.90 19.70
C LEU A 318 5.33 -7.75 18.87
N THR A 319 5.41 -8.04 17.57
CA THR A 319 4.31 -7.96 16.61
C THR A 319 4.09 -9.35 16.03
N PRO A 320 2.85 -9.86 15.89
CA PRO A 320 2.62 -11.18 15.29
C PRO A 320 3.29 -11.35 13.92
N LEU A 321 3.74 -12.58 13.61
CA LEU A 321 4.48 -12.87 12.38
C LEU A 321 3.76 -12.39 11.11
N GLU A 322 2.47 -12.68 11.00
CA GLU A 322 1.65 -12.30 9.84
C GLU A 322 1.55 -10.78 9.68
N GLU A 323 1.36 -10.06 10.79
CA GLU A 323 1.35 -8.60 10.80
C GLU A 323 2.70 -8.01 10.38
N SER A 324 3.81 -8.55 10.90
CA SER A 324 5.16 -8.16 10.47
C SER A 324 5.37 -8.39 8.97
N LEU A 325 4.91 -9.52 8.44
CA LEU A 325 5.04 -9.86 7.02
C LEU A 325 4.23 -8.95 6.10
N GLN A 326 3.13 -8.38 6.57
CA GLN A 326 2.31 -7.42 5.82
C GLN A 326 2.81 -5.98 5.95
N LEU A 327 3.27 -5.60 7.15
CA LEU A 327 3.66 -4.22 7.45
C LEU A 327 5.04 -3.82 6.94
N LEU A 328 6.04 -4.71 7.08
CA LEU A 328 7.41 -4.44 6.67
C LEU A 328 7.54 -4.12 5.17
N PRO A 329 6.89 -4.87 4.24
CA PRO A 329 6.96 -4.53 2.82
C PRO A 329 6.48 -3.11 2.51
N ALA A 330 5.31 -2.73 3.03
CA ALA A 330 4.74 -1.40 2.83
C ALA A 330 5.67 -0.29 3.36
N ALA A 331 6.30 -0.51 4.52
CA ALA A 331 7.25 0.43 5.09
C ALA A 331 8.55 0.55 4.27
N TYR A 332 9.14 -0.57 3.83
CA TYR A 332 10.33 -0.55 2.99
C TYR A 332 10.05 0.11 1.63
N GLU A 333 8.92 -0.21 1.00
CA GLU A 333 8.51 0.39 -0.27
C GLU A 333 8.32 1.90 -0.13
N ALA A 334 7.60 2.36 0.90
CA ALA A 334 7.43 3.78 1.16
C ALA A 334 8.77 4.51 1.39
N LEU A 335 9.72 3.89 2.10
CA LEU A 335 11.06 4.45 2.30
C LEU A 335 11.88 4.49 1.00
N LEU A 336 11.76 3.48 0.14
CA LEU A 336 12.43 3.46 -1.16
C LEU A 336 11.88 4.53 -2.10
N VAL A 337 10.55 4.67 -2.16
CA VAL A 337 9.89 5.74 -2.92
C VAL A 337 10.25 7.12 -2.36
N LEU A 338 10.34 7.26 -1.03
CA LEU A 338 10.80 8.48 -0.38
C LEU A 338 12.26 8.80 -0.74
N CYS A 339 13.12 7.80 -0.85
CA CYS A 339 14.49 7.97 -1.31
C CYS A 339 14.52 8.57 -2.73
N ASP A 340 13.79 7.94 -3.64
CA ASP A 340 13.76 8.32 -5.06
C ASP A 340 13.14 9.71 -5.25
N ALA A 341 12.08 10.04 -4.50
CA ALA A 341 11.44 11.36 -4.52
C ALA A 341 12.32 12.47 -3.94
N ARG A 342 13.10 12.18 -2.88
CA ARG A 342 14.00 13.17 -2.24
C ARG A 342 15.30 13.38 -3.01
N PHE A 343 15.79 12.34 -3.68
CA PHE A 343 17.10 12.30 -4.31
C PHE A 343 16.99 11.74 -5.75
N PRO A 344 16.37 12.51 -6.68
CA PRO A 344 16.16 12.05 -8.04
C PRO A 344 17.50 11.75 -8.72
N GLN A 345 17.61 10.56 -9.31
CA GLN A 345 18.79 10.19 -10.10
C GLN A 345 18.72 10.86 -11.47
N HIS A 346 19.79 11.54 -11.87
CA HIS A 346 19.93 11.98 -13.26
C HIS A 346 20.22 10.74 -14.10
N SER A 347 19.22 10.22 -14.82
CA SER A 347 19.49 9.14 -15.78
C SER A 347 20.50 9.65 -16.82
N ASN A 348 21.53 8.87 -17.13
CA ASN A 348 22.43 9.13 -18.26
C ASN A 348 21.76 8.88 -19.63
N ASN A 349 20.42 8.88 -19.70
CA ASN A 349 19.65 8.50 -20.89
C ASN A 349 19.18 9.69 -21.75
N GLU A 350 19.82 10.87 -21.65
CA GLU A 350 19.70 11.94 -22.66
C GLU A 350 20.75 11.80 -23.78
N SER A 351 20.98 10.59 -24.30
CA SER A 351 21.90 10.39 -25.43
C SER A 351 21.45 9.30 -26.40
N LYS A 352 20.20 9.40 -26.86
CA LYS A 352 19.82 9.03 -28.23
C LYS A 352 18.82 10.06 -28.77
N GLY A 353 19.27 11.31 -28.94
CA GLY A 353 18.43 12.34 -29.53
C GLY A 353 19.08 13.72 -29.55
N LYS A 354 19.77 14.02 -30.65
CA LYS A 354 20.27 15.33 -31.09
C LYS A 354 21.43 15.94 -30.29
N SER A 355 22.59 15.92 -30.95
CA SER A 355 23.70 16.84 -30.71
C SER A 355 23.22 18.29 -30.57
N THR A 356 23.37 18.83 -29.37
CA THR A 356 23.59 20.27 -29.16
C THR A 356 24.64 20.42 -28.07
N ALA A 357 25.82 20.89 -28.48
CA ALA A 357 26.95 21.41 -27.71
C ALA A 357 27.13 20.98 -26.24
N LEU A 358 28.15 20.15 -26.01
CA LEU A 358 28.72 19.82 -24.71
C LEU A 358 29.39 21.06 -24.07
N THR A 359 28.67 21.82 -23.25
CA THR A 359 29.30 22.58 -22.16
C THR A 359 29.45 21.66 -20.95
N ALA A 360 30.68 21.46 -20.50
CA ALA A 360 30.96 20.70 -19.27
C ALA A 360 30.14 21.28 -18.10
N PRO A 361 29.55 20.44 -17.22
CA PRO A 361 28.81 20.93 -16.06
C PRO A 361 29.69 21.86 -15.22
N ASN A 362 29.14 23.01 -14.82
CA ASN A 362 29.89 23.96 -14.00
C ASN A 362 30.29 23.31 -12.65
N GLU A 363 31.43 23.69 -12.08
CA GLU A 363 31.95 23.09 -10.84
C GLU A 363 30.93 23.10 -9.68
N LYS A 364 30.09 24.14 -9.63
CA LYS A 364 28.97 24.29 -8.68
C LYS A 364 27.85 23.26 -8.86
N GLU A 365 27.58 22.81 -10.08
CA GLU A 365 26.57 21.77 -10.34
C GLU A 365 27.10 20.40 -9.92
N ARG A 366 28.39 20.16 -10.16
CA ARG A 366 29.07 18.92 -9.78
C ARG A 366 29.19 18.78 -8.25
N SER A 367 29.43 19.87 -7.52
CA SER A 367 29.44 19.85 -6.05
C SER A 367 28.04 19.56 -5.49
N LYS A 368 27.01 20.23 -5.99
CA LYS A 368 25.61 20.00 -5.59
C LYS A 368 25.16 18.56 -5.85
N PHE A 369 25.55 17.99 -7.00
CA PHE A 369 25.28 16.58 -7.30
C PHE A 369 25.92 15.64 -6.28
N ARG A 370 27.20 15.86 -5.93
CA ARG A 370 27.91 15.05 -4.93
C ARG A 370 27.25 15.14 -3.55
N GLU A 371 26.75 16.31 -3.16
CA GLU A 371 26.03 16.50 -1.89
C GLU A 371 24.69 15.73 -1.86
N ILE A 372 23.93 15.78 -2.95
CA ILE A 372 22.67 15.03 -3.10
C ILE A 372 22.95 13.53 -3.03
N GLU A 373 23.93 13.04 -3.78
CA GLU A 373 24.30 11.62 -3.79
C GLU A 373 24.81 11.16 -2.42
N THR A 374 25.62 11.97 -1.75
CA THR A 374 26.08 11.67 -0.37
C THR A 374 24.89 11.58 0.60
N SER A 375 23.90 12.45 0.46
CA SER A 375 22.70 12.44 1.29
C SER A 375 21.82 11.22 1.01
N ARG A 376 21.69 10.83 -0.26
CA ARG A 376 21.00 9.62 -0.70
C ARG A 376 21.64 8.37 -0.11
N LEU A 377 22.97 8.27 -0.18
CA LEU A 377 23.71 7.14 0.38
C LEU A 377 23.59 7.07 1.90
N LYS A 378 23.62 8.21 2.61
CA LYS A 378 23.38 8.26 4.06
C LYS A 378 21.97 7.77 4.43
N PHE A 379 20.97 8.07 3.61
CA PHE A 379 19.61 7.59 3.80
C PHE A 379 19.54 6.07 3.61
N LEU A 380 20.10 5.53 2.53
CA LEU A 380 20.15 4.08 2.29
C LEU A 380 20.94 3.33 3.37
N ASP A 381 22.04 3.91 3.86
CA ASP A 381 22.82 3.37 4.98
C ASP A 381 21.98 3.22 6.24
N ARG A 382 21.09 4.18 6.48
CA ARG A 382 20.21 4.17 7.65
C ARG A 382 19.19 3.05 7.56
N ILE A 383 18.60 2.84 6.38
CA ILE A 383 17.67 1.72 6.14
C ILE A 383 18.40 0.39 6.30
N ALA A 384 19.58 0.22 5.70
CA ALA A 384 20.36 -1.00 5.81
C ALA A 384 20.71 -1.33 7.27
N ARG A 385 21.23 -0.34 8.02
CA ARG A 385 21.69 -0.57 9.40
C ARG A 385 20.55 -0.71 10.40
N LYS A 386 19.61 0.22 10.39
CA LYS A 386 18.53 0.28 11.39
C LYS A 386 17.32 -0.56 11.01
N GLY A 387 17.10 -0.85 9.73
CA GLY A 387 16.03 -1.74 9.27
C GLY A 387 16.50 -3.17 9.15
N ILE A 388 17.43 -3.41 8.22
CA ILE A 388 17.81 -4.78 7.82
C ILE A 388 18.71 -5.45 8.84
N PHE A 389 19.86 -4.87 9.17
CA PHE A 389 20.83 -5.54 10.05
C PHE A 389 20.29 -5.67 11.47
N ALA A 390 19.67 -4.61 11.99
CA ALA A 390 18.95 -4.67 13.25
C ALA A 390 17.78 -5.67 13.18
N GLY A 391 16.97 -5.66 12.12
CA GLY A 391 15.86 -6.59 11.96
C GLY A 391 16.31 -8.06 11.96
N PHE A 392 17.36 -8.38 11.22
CA PHE A 392 17.94 -9.72 11.17
C PHE A 392 18.45 -10.18 12.54
N ALA A 393 19.09 -9.29 13.31
CA ALA A 393 19.57 -9.61 14.64
C ALA A 393 18.43 -10.01 15.60
N HIS A 394 17.24 -9.43 15.46
CA HIS A 394 16.09 -9.71 16.33
C HIS A 394 15.16 -10.82 15.82
N SER A 395 15.16 -11.13 14.51
CA SER A 395 14.19 -12.03 13.88
C SER A 395 14.83 -13.24 13.19
N ARG A 396 16.07 -13.60 13.54
CA ARG A 396 16.82 -14.71 12.93
C ARG A 396 16.10 -16.07 13.02
N GLU A 397 15.25 -16.24 14.02
CA GLU A 397 14.47 -17.44 14.28
C GLU A 397 13.25 -17.58 13.34
N HIS A 398 12.90 -16.53 12.58
CA HIS A 398 11.75 -16.48 11.68
C HIS A 398 12.21 -16.46 10.22
N PRO A 399 12.26 -17.63 9.53
CA PRO A 399 12.73 -17.75 8.16
C PRO A 399 12.06 -16.81 7.15
N GLU A 400 10.76 -16.58 7.30
CA GLU A 400 9.96 -15.76 6.40
C GLU A 400 10.38 -14.29 6.46
N ILE A 401 10.64 -13.78 7.68
CA ILE A 401 11.15 -12.43 7.90
C ILE A 401 12.58 -12.33 7.36
N VAL A 402 13.43 -13.31 7.64
CA VAL A 402 14.80 -13.32 7.11
C VAL A 402 14.80 -13.28 5.58
N GLN A 403 13.94 -14.06 4.94
CA GLN A 403 13.77 -14.05 3.48
C GLN A 403 13.33 -12.68 2.98
N LEU A 404 12.35 -12.05 3.64
CA LEU A 404 11.89 -10.70 3.32
C LEU A 404 13.03 -9.67 3.41
N LEU A 405 13.79 -9.71 4.50
CA LEU A 405 14.93 -8.82 4.72
C LEU A 405 16.03 -9.02 3.67
N MET A 406 16.29 -10.25 3.21
CA MET A 406 17.24 -10.52 2.12
C MET A 406 16.81 -9.88 0.80
N ASN A 407 15.51 -9.97 0.48
CA ASN A 407 14.97 -9.39 -0.75
C ASN A 407 15.17 -7.87 -0.76
N TYR A 408 14.81 -7.18 0.33
CA TYR A 408 15.04 -5.74 0.44
C TYR A 408 16.53 -5.37 0.53
N LEU A 409 17.38 -6.21 1.13
CA LEU A 409 18.83 -5.98 1.14
C LEU A 409 19.40 -6.00 -0.28
N THR A 410 18.94 -6.92 -1.13
CA THR A 410 19.32 -6.99 -2.55
C THR A 410 18.99 -5.68 -3.27
N ILE A 411 17.75 -5.18 -3.09
CA ILE A 411 17.31 -3.90 -3.67
C ILE A 411 18.18 -2.72 -3.17
N LEU A 412 18.53 -2.71 -1.88
CA LEU A 412 19.40 -1.67 -1.32
C LEU A 412 20.82 -1.76 -1.89
N ILE A 413 21.38 -2.95 -2.02
CA ILE A 413 22.71 -3.16 -2.60
C ILE A 413 22.78 -2.60 -4.01
N ASP A 414 21.77 -2.88 -4.84
CA ASP A 414 21.69 -2.37 -6.21
C ASP A 414 21.56 -0.84 -6.23
N LYS A 415 20.73 -0.26 -5.35
CA LYS A 415 20.61 1.21 -5.22
C LYS A 415 21.87 1.88 -4.66
N MET A 416 22.67 1.18 -3.87
CA MET A 416 23.91 1.69 -3.27
C MET A 416 25.12 1.57 -4.20
N GLY A 417 25.12 0.58 -5.10
CA GLY A 417 26.23 0.30 -6.01
C GLY A 417 27.52 -0.01 -5.26
N LEU A 418 28.64 0.59 -5.72
CA LEU A 418 29.97 0.44 -5.13
C LEU A 418 30.03 0.80 -3.63
N ASN A 419 29.10 1.62 -3.13
CA ASN A 419 29.06 1.97 -1.71
C ASN A 419 28.64 0.81 -0.80
N THR A 420 28.17 -0.30 -1.37
CA THR A 420 27.90 -1.55 -0.64
C THR A 420 29.15 -2.09 0.07
N VAL A 421 30.35 -1.79 -0.44
CA VAL A 421 31.64 -2.25 0.10
C VAL A 421 31.78 -1.98 1.61
N LYS A 422 31.28 -0.84 2.11
CA LYS A 422 31.42 -0.46 3.52
C LYS A 422 30.58 -1.31 4.49
N HIS A 423 29.61 -2.06 3.97
CA HIS A 423 28.74 -2.94 4.76
C HIS A 423 29.06 -4.43 4.57
N LEU A 424 30.11 -4.79 3.81
CA LEU A 424 30.48 -6.20 3.59
C LEU A 424 30.70 -6.97 4.89
N LYS A 425 31.28 -6.31 5.90
CA LYS A 425 31.51 -6.88 7.23
C LYS A 425 30.22 -7.41 7.88
N ASP A 426 29.09 -6.76 7.63
CA ASP A 426 27.80 -7.11 8.20
C ASP A 426 26.99 -8.01 7.25
N ILE A 427 27.08 -7.77 5.94
CA ILE A 427 26.34 -8.53 4.91
C ILE A 427 26.85 -9.96 4.77
N ILE A 428 28.17 -10.18 4.74
CA ILE A 428 28.73 -11.52 4.50
C ILE A 428 28.35 -12.52 5.59
N PRO A 429 28.47 -12.22 6.90
CA PRO A 429 28.00 -13.14 7.95
C PRO A 429 26.50 -13.42 7.90
N LEU A 430 25.71 -12.42 7.51
CA LEU A 430 24.26 -12.52 7.36
C LEU A 430 23.87 -13.45 6.20
N LEU A 431 24.63 -13.45 5.10
CA LEU A 431 24.47 -14.40 3.98
C LEU A 431 24.98 -15.80 4.30
N ALA A 432 26.08 -15.90 5.06
CA ALA A 432 26.64 -17.18 5.45
C ALA A 432 25.66 -18.01 6.28
N SER A 433 24.87 -17.37 7.15
CA SER A 433 23.90 -18.05 8.02
C SER A 433 22.90 -18.95 7.27
N PRO A 434 22.06 -18.45 6.33
CA PRO A 434 21.11 -19.28 5.60
C PRO A 434 21.76 -20.22 4.58
N LEU A 435 22.89 -19.82 3.95
CA LEU A 435 23.51 -20.60 2.88
C LEU A 435 24.33 -21.79 3.38
N THR A 436 24.81 -21.75 4.63
CA THR A 436 25.60 -22.84 5.22
C THR A 436 24.81 -23.72 6.20
N ASP A 437 23.55 -23.39 6.46
CA ASP A 437 22.66 -24.17 7.33
C ASP A 437 22.46 -25.59 6.76
N PRO A 438 22.77 -26.66 7.54
CA PRO A 438 22.55 -28.05 7.12
C PRO A 438 21.13 -28.37 6.68
N PHE A 439 20.13 -27.64 7.20
CA PHE A 439 18.71 -27.85 6.90
C PHE A 439 18.15 -26.83 5.91
N ALA A 440 18.99 -26.01 5.28
CA ALA A 440 18.55 -24.95 4.37
C ALA A 440 17.75 -25.48 3.18
N THR A 441 17.96 -26.73 2.76
CA THR A 441 17.24 -27.37 1.64
C THR A 441 15.74 -27.53 1.89
N ALA A 442 15.31 -27.51 3.16
CA ALA A 442 13.89 -27.49 3.52
C ALA A 442 13.21 -26.15 3.19
N ARG A 443 13.99 -25.09 2.95
CA ARG A 443 13.52 -23.72 2.74
C ARG A 443 14.14 -23.11 1.48
N PRO A 444 13.78 -23.61 0.27
CA PRO A 444 14.40 -23.16 -0.98
C PRO A 444 14.17 -21.67 -1.27
N GLY A 445 13.05 -21.09 -0.83
CA GLY A 445 12.77 -19.65 -1.01
C GLY A 445 13.79 -18.74 -0.33
N LEU A 446 14.19 -19.07 0.90
CA LEU A 446 15.23 -18.34 1.63
C LEU A 446 16.60 -18.51 0.99
N LEU A 447 16.94 -19.72 0.51
CA LEU A 447 18.18 -19.97 -0.22
C LEU A 447 18.27 -19.14 -1.50
N LEU A 448 17.18 -19.09 -2.28
CA LEU A 448 17.12 -18.26 -3.49
C LEU A 448 17.29 -16.77 -3.17
N ALA A 449 16.61 -16.27 -2.14
CA ALA A 449 16.75 -14.87 -1.72
C ALA A 449 18.19 -14.54 -1.28
N ALA A 450 18.82 -15.43 -0.50
CA ALA A 450 20.21 -15.27 -0.06
C ALA A 450 21.20 -15.36 -1.24
N LEU A 451 20.97 -16.26 -2.21
CA LEU A 451 21.80 -16.36 -3.41
C LEU A 451 21.67 -15.13 -4.31
N GLY A 452 20.45 -14.64 -4.53
CA GLY A 452 20.22 -13.40 -5.28
C GLY A 452 20.94 -12.20 -4.63
N CYS A 453 20.85 -12.10 -3.29
CA CYS A 453 21.59 -11.10 -2.54
C CYS A 453 23.11 -11.26 -2.68
N LEU A 454 23.64 -12.49 -2.57
CA LEU A 454 25.07 -12.77 -2.76
C LEU A 454 25.55 -12.39 -4.17
N GLN A 455 24.76 -12.68 -5.21
CA GLN A 455 25.07 -12.27 -6.58
C GLN A 455 25.11 -10.74 -6.68
N GLY A 456 24.14 -10.03 -6.10
CA GLY A 456 24.14 -8.56 -6.02
C GLY A 456 25.37 -8.00 -5.30
N VAL A 457 25.79 -8.63 -4.19
CA VAL A 457 27.03 -8.27 -3.48
C VAL A 457 28.25 -8.46 -4.36
N ILE A 458 28.35 -9.59 -5.08
CA ILE A 458 29.47 -9.84 -6.00
C ILE A 458 29.48 -8.78 -7.09
N LEU A 459 28.37 -8.51 -7.77
CA LEU A 459 28.31 -7.50 -8.84
C LEU A 459 28.77 -6.11 -8.38
N ASN A 460 28.35 -5.70 -7.19
CA ASN A 460 28.58 -4.36 -6.70
C ASN A 460 29.88 -4.19 -5.91
N ALA A 461 30.47 -5.26 -5.40
CA ALA A 461 31.63 -5.21 -4.50
C ALA A 461 32.78 -6.17 -4.86
N TRP A 462 32.77 -6.79 -6.06
CA TRP A 462 33.77 -7.78 -6.48
C TRP A 462 35.22 -7.32 -6.28
N VAL A 463 35.54 -6.05 -6.58
CA VAL A 463 36.91 -5.51 -6.45
C VAL A 463 37.43 -5.67 -5.02
N ARG A 464 36.58 -5.37 -4.02
CA ARG A 464 36.96 -5.53 -2.62
C ARG A 464 36.96 -6.99 -2.19
N ILE A 465 35.97 -7.76 -2.63
CA ILE A 465 35.85 -9.18 -2.30
C ILE A 465 37.09 -9.94 -2.79
N VAL A 466 37.56 -9.68 -4.01
CA VAL A 466 38.73 -10.36 -4.58
C VAL A 466 40.03 -9.75 -4.08
N GLY A 467 40.08 -8.44 -3.84
CA GLY A 467 41.26 -7.75 -3.32
C GLY A 467 41.60 -8.12 -1.86
N GLU A 468 40.62 -8.41 -1.02
CA GLU A 468 40.82 -8.87 0.36
C GLU A 468 40.60 -10.38 0.50
N GLY A 469 41.67 -11.12 0.82
CA GLY A 469 41.62 -12.57 0.95
C GLY A 469 40.55 -13.08 1.94
N ALA A 470 40.26 -12.35 3.02
CA ALA A 470 39.30 -12.80 4.04
C ALA A 470 37.86 -12.92 3.50
N TYR A 471 37.35 -11.90 2.78
CA TYR A 471 36.01 -11.96 2.20
C TYR A 471 35.93 -12.97 1.06
N ARG A 472 36.99 -13.07 0.25
CA ARG A 472 37.09 -14.08 -0.81
C ARG A 472 36.95 -15.49 -0.27
N ILE A 473 37.74 -15.83 0.75
CA ILE A 473 37.74 -17.15 1.39
C ILE A 473 36.38 -17.43 2.00
N GLU A 474 35.76 -16.46 2.68
CA GLU A 474 34.45 -16.68 3.31
C GLU A 474 33.34 -16.89 2.26
N VAL A 475 33.33 -16.13 1.15
CA VAL A 475 32.35 -16.35 0.07
C VAL A 475 32.56 -17.72 -0.59
N LEU A 476 33.80 -18.12 -0.86
CA LEU A 476 34.09 -19.45 -1.40
C LEU A 476 33.66 -20.56 -0.44
N ARG A 477 33.94 -20.41 0.87
CA ARG A 477 33.48 -21.33 1.91
C ARG A 477 31.96 -21.46 1.92
N VAL A 478 31.24 -20.33 1.86
CA VAL A 478 29.77 -20.32 1.85
C VAL A 478 29.22 -21.08 0.64
N LEU A 479 29.79 -20.86 -0.56
CA LEU A 479 29.38 -21.55 -1.78
C LEU A 479 29.66 -23.06 -1.72
N VAL A 480 30.85 -23.45 -1.26
CA VAL A 480 31.26 -24.86 -1.15
C VAL A 480 30.41 -25.61 -0.13
N VAL A 481 30.24 -25.06 1.08
CA VAL A 481 29.44 -25.69 2.13
C VAL A 481 27.96 -25.77 1.72
N GLY A 482 27.41 -24.70 1.15
CA GLY A 482 26.04 -24.69 0.64
C GLY A 482 25.82 -25.71 -0.47
N TRP A 483 26.76 -25.83 -1.42
CA TRP A 483 26.72 -26.84 -2.46
C TRP A 483 26.74 -28.26 -1.89
N ARG A 484 27.62 -28.54 -0.93
CA ARG A 484 27.68 -29.84 -0.27
C ARG A 484 26.35 -30.18 0.40
N ASN A 485 25.72 -29.23 1.09
CA ASN A 485 24.39 -29.46 1.70
C ASN A 485 23.34 -29.80 0.64
N LEU A 486 23.36 -29.16 -0.54
CA LEU A 486 22.46 -29.47 -1.66
C LEU A 486 22.71 -30.85 -2.26
N VAL A 487 23.98 -31.25 -2.40
CA VAL A 487 24.36 -32.57 -2.91
C VAL A 487 23.94 -33.67 -1.92
N MET A 488 24.18 -33.47 -0.63
CA MET A 488 23.80 -34.41 0.42
C MET A 488 22.28 -34.56 0.52
N ALA A 489 21.51 -33.47 0.40
CA ALA A 489 20.05 -33.54 0.36
C ALA A 489 19.51 -34.24 -0.90
N GLY A 490 20.21 -34.14 -2.03
CA GLY A 490 19.90 -34.87 -3.27
C GLY A 490 20.36 -36.33 -3.28
N GLY A 491 21.16 -36.75 -2.29
CA GLY A 491 21.95 -37.99 -2.29
C GLY A 491 21.31 -39.25 -1.70
N LYS A 492 19.98 -39.34 -1.58
CA LYS A 492 19.27 -40.60 -1.24
C LYS A 492 18.23 -41.01 -2.29
N GLY A 493 18.60 -40.91 -3.56
CA GLY A 493 17.81 -41.42 -4.68
C GLY A 493 18.70 -41.65 -5.89
N VAL A 494 19.68 -42.56 -5.77
CA VAL A 494 20.41 -43.06 -6.94
C VAL A 494 19.45 -43.96 -7.71
N GLY A 495 18.93 -43.39 -8.79
CA GLY A 495 18.06 -44.02 -9.76
C GLY A 495 17.62 -42.95 -10.74
N GLU A 496 18.36 -42.84 -11.85
CA GLU A 496 17.87 -42.17 -13.05
C GLU A 496 16.61 -42.90 -13.54
N GLU A 497 15.46 -42.60 -12.95
CA GLU A 497 14.19 -42.89 -13.60
C GLU A 497 13.88 -41.73 -14.56
N LYS A 498 14.17 -41.98 -15.84
CA LYS A 498 13.39 -41.42 -16.93
C LYS A 498 11.93 -41.83 -16.70
N GLY A 499 11.18 -40.97 -16.01
CA GLY A 499 9.79 -41.19 -15.67
C GLY A 499 9.02 -39.88 -15.79
N ASP A 500 8.07 -39.89 -16.70
CA ASP A 500 7.14 -38.83 -17.03
C ASP A 500 6.33 -38.36 -15.80
N GLY A 501 6.12 -37.05 -15.68
CA GLY A 501 5.08 -36.39 -14.86
C GLY A 501 5.02 -36.63 -13.34
N LYS A 502 5.58 -35.70 -12.55
CA LYS A 502 4.81 -34.84 -11.61
C LYS A 502 5.70 -33.85 -10.85
N GLU A 503 5.24 -32.62 -10.84
CA GLU A 503 5.90 -31.40 -10.38
C GLU A 503 6.10 -31.37 -8.86
N GLY A 504 7.26 -31.85 -8.40
CA GLY A 504 7.73 -31.69 -7.01
C GLY A 504 9.17 -31.18 -6.87
N LYS A 505 9.84 -30.79 -7.97
CA LYS A 505 11.29 -30.51 -8.04
C LYS A 505 11.67 -29.14 -8.63
N GLY A 506 10.79 -28.13 -8.59
CA GLY A 506 11.10 -26.79 -9.10
C GLY A 506 12.15 -26.04 -8.25
N GLY A 507 11.89 -25.89 -6.95
CA GLY A 507 12.68 -24.99 -6.10
C GLY A 507 14.16 -25.37 -5.89
N LEU A 508 14.47 -26.64 -5.65
CA LEU A 508 15.86 -27.06 -5.39
C LEU A 508 16.73 -27.06 -6.67
N GLY A 509 16.10 -27.30 -7.83
CA GLY A 509 16.75 -27.18 -9.13
C GLY A 509 17.15 -25.74 -9.43
N ASP A 510 16.26 -24.78 -9.11
CA ASP A 510 16.56 -23.35 -9.22
C ASP A 510 17.70 -22.93 -8.28
N VAL A 511 17.68 -23.38 -7.02
CA VAL A 511 18.77 -23.12 -6.06
C VAL A 511 20.11 -23.62 -6.59
N ARG A 512 20.14 -24.84 -7.16
CA ARG A 512 21.37 -25.41 -7.75
C ARG A 512 21.88 -24.55 -8.90
N ARG A 513 20.97 -24.03 -9.75
CA ARG A 513 21.32 -23.14 -10.87
C ARG A 513 21.91 -21.82 -10.38
N GLU A 514 21.24 -21.16 -9.44
CA GLU A 514 21.68 -19.86 -8.91
C GLU A 514 22.99 -19.95 -8.12
N MET A 515 23.24 -21.07 -7.44
CA MET A 515 24.51 -21.33 -6.76
C MET A 515 25.67 -21.42 -7.77
N LYS A 516 25.47 -22.09 -8.91
CA LYS A 516 26.46 -22.14 -10.00
C LYS A 516 26.72 -20.76 -10.60
N VAL A 517 25.67 -19.95 -10.77
CA VAL A 517 25.81 -18.57 -11.27
C VAL A 517 26.71 -17.77 -10.33
N ALA A 518 26.41 -17.75 -9.03
CA ALA A 518 27.22 -17.05 -8.03
C ALA A 518 28.68 -17.54 -8.00
N ALA A 519 28.90 -18.85 -8.07
CA ALA A 519 30.24 -19.44 -8.13
C ALA A 519 31.03 -19.03 -9.37
N ARG A 520 30.40 -19.02 -10.55
CA ARG A 520 31.02 -18.57 -11.80
C ARG A 520 31.32 -17.07 -11.81
N MET A 521 30.47 -16.27 -11.16
CA MET A 521 30.74 -14.84 -10.97
C MET A 521 32.01 -14.62 -10.14
N MET A 522 32.24 -15.42 -9.10
CA MET A 522 33.48 -15.35 -8.31
C MET A 522 34.72 -15.71 -9.14
N VAL A 523 34.64 -16.76 -9.99
CA VAL A 523 35.73 -17.10 -10.91
C VAL A 523 36.01 -15.95 -11.86
N SER A 524 34.96 -15.39 -12.48
CA SER A 524 35.04 -14.27 -13.42
C SER A 524 35.58 -12.99 -12.77
N ALA A 525 35.29 -12.77 -11.49
CA ALA A 525 35.78 -11.65 -10.70
C ALA A 525 37.29 -11.74 -10.37
N GLY A 526 37.94 -12.90 -10.60
CA GLY A 526 39.37 -13.09 -10.40
C GLY A 526 39.75 -14.09 -9.31
N ALA A 527 38.80 -14.89 -8.77
CA ALA A 527 39.09 -15.91 -7.77
C ALA A 527 39.62 -17.25 -8.36
N ARG A 528 39.90 -17.31 -9.67
CA ARG A 528 40.21 -18.56 -10.39
C ARG A 528 41.32 -19.39 -9.76
N GLY A 529 42.44 -18.78 -9.36
CA GLY A 529 43.58 -19.50 -8.78
C GLY A 529 43.25 -20.23 -7.47
N ASP A 530 42.45 -19.61 -6.59
CA ASP A 530 42.03 -20.24 -5.34
C ASP A 530 41.01 -21.36 -5.58
N VAL A 531 40.11 -21.17 -6.55
CA VAL A 531 39.14 -22.21 -6.94
C VAL A 531 39.84 -23.43 -7.51
N GLU A 532 40.85 -23.25 -8.37
CA GLU A 532 41.65 -24.37 -8.91
C GLU A 532 42.38 -25.14 -7.80
N MET A 533 42.87 -24.46 -6.76
CA MET A 533 43.44 -25.13 -5.58
C MET A 533 42.38 -25.90 -4.78
N LEU A 534 41.19 -25.31 -4.57
CA LEU A 534 40.09 -25.95 -3.84
C LEU A 534 39.58 -27.21 -4.56
N VAL A 535 39.37 -27.14 -5.88
CA VAL A 535 38.90 -28.29 -6.68
C VAL A 535 39.92 -29.43 -6.65
N ARG A 536 41.23 -29.13 -6.67
CA ARG A 536 42.30 -30.14 -6.54
C ARG A 536 42.40 -30.75 -5.15
N GLY A 537 42.04 -30.00 -4.11
CA GLY A 537 42.14 -30.45 -2.71
C GLY A 537 40.95 -31.28 -2.22
N VAL A 538 39.83 -31.24 -2.93
CA VAL A 538 38.55 -31.88 -2.53
C VAL A 538 38.01 -32.69 -3.71
N GLU A 539 38.67 -33.81 -4.02
CA GLU A 539 38.22 -34.74 -5.06
C GLU A 539 36.86 -35.37 -4.69
N GLY A 540 35.89 -35.35 -5.61
CA GLY A 540 34.63 -36.10 -5.50
C GLY A 540 33.40 -35.36 -4.95
N GLU A 541 33.48 -34.06 -4.66
CA GLU A 541 32.32 -33.26 -4.17
C GLU A 541 31.56 -32.48 -5.27
N GLY A 542 31.86 -32.73 -6.56
CA GLY A 542 31.20 -32.04 -7.69
C GLY A 542 31.49 -30.54 -7.77
N LEU A 543 32.64 -30.10 -7.24
CA LEU A 543 33.04 -28.68 -7.24
C LEU A 543 33.40 -28.17 -8.64
N ASP A 544 33.85 -29.05 -9.52
CA ASP A 544 34.03 -28.82 -10.95
C ASP A 544 32.70 -28.37 -11.61
N GLU A 545 31.59 -29.05 -11.27
CA GLU A 545 30.25 -28.71 -11.74
C GLU A 545 29.78 -27.34 -11.21
N LEU A 546 30.09 -27.05 -9.94
CA LEU A 546 29.75 -25.80 -9.26
C LEU A 546 30.42 -24.59 -9.92
N PHE A 547 31.76 -24.63 -10.05
CA PHE A 547 32.54 -23.50 -10.54
C PHE A 547 32.67 -23.46 -12.06
N GLY A 548 32.30 -24.53 -12.77
CA GLY A 548 32.41 -24.60 -14.23
C GLY A 548 33.85 -24.65 -14.72
N ILE A 549 34.75 -25.21 -13.91
CA ILE A 549 36.17 -25.41 -14.25
C ILE A 549 36.30 -26.88 -14.62
N GLY A 550 36.42 -27.17 -15.93
CA GLY A 550 36.79 -28.49 -16.40
C GLY A 550 38.26 -28.77 -16.09
N VAL A 551 38.55 -29.99 -15.62
CA VAL A 551 39.91 -30.53 -15.60
C VAL A 551 40.44 -30.68 -17.03
#